data_AF-A0A091N9T0-F1
#
_entry.id   AF-A0A091N9T0-F1
#
_cell.length_a   1.000
_cell.length_b   1.000
_cell.length_c   1.000
_cell.angle_alpha   90.00
_cell.angle_beta   90.00
_cell.angle_gamma   90.00
#
_symmetry.space_group_name_H-M   'P 1'
#
loop_
_entity.id
_entity.type
_entity.pdbx_description
1 polymer ?
#
loop_
_entity_poly.entity_id
_entity_poly.type
_entity_poly.pdbx_seq_one_letter_code
_entity_poly.pdbx_strand_id
1 'polypeptide(L)'
;AWTEGLDWCNAGWILDGTVHYPIINSREPCGGRLLLPGVRTYGARDKQKDRFDAFCFTSALQGQVYFIRGHLNFKEAAQACHSHGAALAKVGQLYSAWKFSQLDRCDGGWLADGSVRYPITTPRERCGGLPDPGVRSFGFPSKEMRTYGTYCFV
;
A
#
# COMPACT_ATOMS: atom_id res chain seq x y z
N ALA A 1 3.42 -0.51 -13.78
CA ALA A 1 2.99 -0.17 -12.39
C ALA A 1 1.59 0.43 -12.33
N TRP A 2 1.35 1.69 -12.74
CA TRP A 2 0.00 2.29 -12.73
C TRP A 2 -0.99 1.55 -13.64
N THR A 3 -0.59 1.27 -14.88
CA THR A 3 -1.36 0.47 -15.86
C THR A 3 -1.66 -0.95 -15.38
N GLU A 4 -1.03 -1.38 -14.29
CA GLU A 4 -1.21 -2.70 -13.69
C GLU A 4 -1.97 -2.61 -12.35
N GLY A 5 -2.64 -1.49 -12.05
CA GLY A 5 -3.52 -1.36 -10.89
C GLY A 5 -2.94 -0.64 -9.67
N LEU A 6 -1.74 -0.03 -9.77
CA LEU A 6 -1.22 0.80 -8.68
C LEU A 6 -2.06 2.07 -8.51
N ASP A 7 -2.76 2.17 -7.38
CA ASP A 7 -3.54 3.33 -6.95
C ASP A 7 -2.98 3.87 -5.62
N TRP A 8 -2.34 5.03 -5.68
CA TRP A 8 -1.63 5.63 -4.56
C TRP A 8 -1.77 7.15 -4.59
N CYS A 9 -2.45 7.71 -3.59
CA CYS A 9 -2.79 9.13 -3.53
C CYS A 9 -1.77 9.99 -2.75
N ASN A 10 -0.59 9.45 -2.42
CA ASN A 10 0.51 10.28 -1.91
C ASN A 10 1.53 10.54 -3.00
N ALA A 11 1.94 11.79 -3.10
CA ALA A 11 2.98 12.21 -4.01
C ALA A 11 4.35 11.64 -3.59
N GLY A 12 5.10 11.18 -4.58
CA GLY A 12 6.44 10.64 -4.39
C GLY A 12 7.38 10.99 -5.53
N TRP A 13 8.65 11.09 -5.20
CA TRP A 13 9.74 11.29 -6.15
C TRP A 13 9.88 10.08 -7.08
N ILE A 14 10.17 10.35 -8.36
CA ILE A 14 10.66 9.37 -9.33
C ILE A 14 12.09 9.72 -9.76
N LEU A 15 12.72 8.84 -10.54
CA LEU A 15 14.16 8.92 -10.86
C LEU A 15 14.59 10.22 -11.56
N ASP A 16 13.70 10.83 -12.36
CA ASP A 16 13.99 12.08 -13.08
C ASP A 16 13.94 13.35 -12.20
N GLY A 17 13.67 13.20 -10.89
CA GLY A 17 13.60 14.31 -9.94
C GLY A 17 12.27 15.08 -9.96
N THR A 18 11.25 14.55 -10.62
CA THR A 18 9.88 15.05 -10.54
C THR A 18 9.06 14.25 -9.53
N VAL A 19 7.92 14.81 -9.13
CA VAL A 19 7.03 14.25 -8.12
C VAL A 19 5.70 13.84 -8.75
N HIS A 20 5.27 12.61 -8.52
CA HIS A 20 4.07 12.03 -9.13
C HIS A 20 3.25 11.24 -8.13
N TYR A 21 2.01 10.94 -8.50
CA TYR A 21 1.19 9.94 -7.81
C TYR A 21 0.22 9.27 -8.81
N PRO A 22 0.17 7.94 -8.86
CA PRO A 22 -0.72 7.20 -9.76
C PRO A 22 -2.10 6.98 -9.14
N ILE A 23 -3.18 7.24 -9.87
CA ILE A 23 -4.54 6.88 -9.44
C ILE A 23 -5.28 6.10 -10.52
N ILE A 24 -5.99 5.05 -10.13
CA ILE A 24 -6.87 4.31 -11.05
C ILE A 24 -8.33 4.79 -10.95
N ASN A 25 -8.69 5.48 -9.86
CA ASN A 25 -10.01 6.09 -9.65
C ASN A 25 -9.89 7.54 -9.20
N SER A 26 -10.51 8.45 -9.96
CA SER A 26 -10.57 9.87 -9.64
C SER A 26 -11.47 10.15 -8.44
N ARG A 27 -10.94 10.87 -7.45
CA ARG A 27 -11.60 11.14 -6.17
C ARG A 27 -11.16 12.48 -5.60
N GLU A 28 -12.05 13.15 -4.87
CA GLU A 28 -11.82 14.52 -4.36
C GLU A 28 -10.47 14.69 -3.63
N PRO A 29 -10.11 13.83 -2.66
CA PRO A 29 -8.85 14.00 -1.91
C PRO A 29 -7.58 13.86 -2.77
N CYS A 30 -7.71 13.35 -4.00
CA CYS A 30 -6.59 13.01 -4.88
C CYS A 30 -6.55 13.88 -6.13
N GLY A 31 -6.97 15.14 -6.00
CA GLY A 31 -7.00 16.15 -7.06
C GLY A 31 -8.32 16.20 -7.85
N GLY A 32 -9.45 15.86 -7.22
CA GLY A 32 -10.77 16.04 -7.82
C GLY A 32 -11.24 14.92 -8.75
N ARG A 33 -12.56 14.92 -8.99
CA ARG A 33 -13.28 13.94 -9.82
C ARG A 33 -13.29 14.25 -11.32
N LEU A 34 -12.99 15.48 -11.72
CA LEU A 34 -13.11 15.93 -13.12
C LEU A 34 -12.00 15.41 -14.03
N LEU A 35 -10.81 15.19 -13.48
CA LEU A 35 -9.68 14.65 -14.24
C LEU A 35 -9.81 13.13 -14.37
N LEU A 36 -9.44 12.58 -15.52
CA LEU A 36 -9.41 11.13 -15.74
C LEU A 36 -8.37 10.44 -14.84
N PRO A 37 -8.49 9.11 -14.62
CA PRO A 37 -7.43 8.30 -14.02
C PRO A 37 -6.11 8.44 -14.77
N GLY A 38 -4.99 8.34 -14.05
CA GLY A 38 -3.67 8.59 -14.63
C GLY A 38 -2.57 8.74 -13.59
N VAL A 39 -1.36 8.95 -14.10
CA VAL A 39 -0.21 9.41 -13.29
C VAL A 39 -0.27 10.94 -13.25
N ARG A 40 -0.55 11.48 -12.07
CA ARG A 40 -0.63 12.93 -11.84
C ARG A 40 0.73 13.43 -11.37
N THR A 41 1.08 14.65 -11.76
CA THR A 41 2.39 15.23 -11.48
C THR A 41 2.29 16.55 -10.73
N TYR A 42 3.23 16.75 -9.82
CA TYR A 42 3.54 18.04 -9.22
C TYR A 42 4.74 18.72 -9.89
N GLY A 43 5.31 18.11 -10.95
CA GLY A 43 6.47 18.62 -11.68
C GLY A 43 7.79 18.44 -10.93
N ALA A 44 8.82 19.15 -11.38
CA ALA A 44 10.10 19.21 -10.70
C ALA A 44 9.96 19.95 -9.36
N ARG A 45 10.61 19.43 -8.32
CA ARG A 45 10.56 19.94 -6.95
C ARG A 45 11.98 20.09 -6.39
N ASP A 46 12.12 20.92 -5.36
CA ASP A 46 13.42 21.20 -4.73
C ASP A 46 13.78 20.04 -3.80
N LYS A 47 14.81 19.26 -4.15
CA LYS A 47 15.19 18.05 -3.40
C LYS A 47 15.69 18.35 -1.98
N GLN A 48 16.09 19.59 -1.72
CA GLN A 48 16.64 20.03 -0.45
C GLN A 48 15.56 20.57 0.47
N LYS A 49 14.56 21.26 -0.08
CA LYS A 49 13.45 21.87 0.69
C LYS A 49 12.21 21.00 0.78
N ASP A 50 11.81 20.36 -0.32
CA ASP A 50 10.57 19.60 -0.38
C ASP A 50 10.73 18.19 0.21
N ARG A 51 9.63 17.62 0.70
CA ARG A 51 9.57 16.28 1.31
C ARG A 51 8.39 15.53 0.71
N PHE A 52 8.69 14.39 0.09
CA PHE A 52 7.71 13.48 -0.49
C PHE A 52 8.20 12.04 -0.29
N ASP A 53 7.29 11.08 -0.50
CA ASP A 53 7.66 9.66 -0.56
C ASP A 53 8.58 9.40 -1.77
N ALA A 54 9.09 8.17 -1.93
CA ALA A 54 9.81 7.78 -3.14
C ALA A 54 9.15 6.55 -3.77
N PHE A 55 8.91 6.62 -5.09
CA PHE A 55 8.49 5.47 -5.85
C PHE A 55 9.72 4.72 -6.35
N CYS A 56 9.95 3.54 -5.78
CA CYS A 56 11.00 2.64 -6.19
C CYS A 56 10.44 1.47 -7.00
N PHE A 57 11.19 1.02 -8.01
CA PHE A 57 10.95 -0.26 -8.65
C PHE A 57 11.34 -1.40 -7.71
N THR A 58 10.54 -2.47 -7.65
CA THR A 58 10.88 -3.70 -6.95
C THR A 58 10.61 -4.90 -7.85
N SER A 59 11.54 -5.86 -7.87
CA SER A 59 11.33 -7.19 -8.45
C SER A 59 10.64 -8.12 -7.44
N ALA A 60 10.41 -9.37 -7.82
CA ALA A 60 10.07 -10.43 -6.89
C ALA A 60 11.13 -10.50 -5.78
N LEU A 61 10.70 -10.32 -4.53
CA LEU A 61 11.56 -10.40 -3.36
C LEU A 61 11.73 -11.84 -2.90
N GLN A 62 12.93 -12.20 -2.46
CA GLN A 62 13.16 -13.44 -1.72
C GLN A 62 12.60 -13.29 -0.30
N GLY A 63 11.69 -14.18 0.08
CA GLY A 63 10.97 -14.13 1.36
C GLY A 63 9.47 -14.35 1.17
N GLN A 64 8.72 -14.39 2.26
CA GLN A 64 7.28 -14.65 2.23
C GLN A 64 6.50 -13.61 3.03
N VAL A 65 5.51 -13.00 2.37
CA VAL A 65 4.46 -12.26 3.07
C VAL A 65 3.36 -13.24 3.49
N TYR A 66 2.99 -13.21 4.76
CA TYR A 66 1.82 -13.92 5.28
C TYR A 66 1.03 -13.01 6.22
N PHE A 67 -0.19 -13.42 6.58
CA PHE A 67 -1.08 -12.61 7.40
C PHE A 67 -1.47 -13.32 8.67
N ILE A 68 -1.43 -12.58 9.78
CA ILE A 68 -1.91 -13.00 11.09
C ILE A 68 -3.26 -12.32 11.33
N ARG A 69 -4.31 -13.13 11.49
CA ARG A 69 -5.67 -12.65 11.80
C ARG A 69 -5.73 -12.20 13.25
N GLY A 70 -6.41 -11.08 13.50
CA GLY A 70 -6.67 -10.57 14.85
C GLY A 70 -7.34 -9.19 14.81
N HIS A 71 -7.60 -8.67 16.01
CA HIS A 71 -8.05 -7.29 16.24
C HIS A 71 -6.94 -6.56 16.98
N LEU A 72 -5.83 -6.35 16.28
CA LEU A 72 -4.58 -5.87 16.85
C LEU A 72 -4.48 -4.36 16.67
N ASN A 73 -3.95 -3.67 17.67
CA ASN A 73 -3.39 -2.34 17.46
C ASN A 73 -2.00 -2.43 16.81
N PHE A 74 -1.41 -1.31 16.41
CA PHE A 74 -0.13 -1.30 15.69
C PHE A 74 1.01 -1.97 16.49
N LYS A 75 1.08 -1.75 17.80
CA LYS A 75 2.11 -2.34 18.67
C LYS A 75 1.92 -3.84 18.81
N GLU A 76 0.68 -4.29 18.99
CA GLU A 76 0.33 -5.71 19.05
C GLU A 76 0.61 -6.43 17.73
N ALA A 77 0.35 -5.77 16.60
CA ALA A 77 0.70 -6.27 15.27
C ALA A 77 2.21 -6.50 15.11
N ALA A 78 3.02 -5.52 15.49
CA ALA A 78 4.49 -5.66 15.47
C ALA A 78 4.97 -6.82 16.35
N GLN A 79 4.42 -6.93 17.57
CA GLN A 79 4.73 -8.02 18.49
C GLN A 79 4.33 -9.38 17.92
N ALA A 80 3.17 -9.49 17.27
CA ALA A 80 2.68 -10.73 16.68
C ALA A 80 3.62 -11.25 15.57
N CYS A 81 4.09 -10.37 14.68
CA CYS A 81 5.10 -10.76 13.69
C CYS A 81 6.41 -11.18 14.36
N HIS A 82 6.88 -10.41 15.35
CA HIS A 82 8.14 -10.70 16.04
C HIS A 82 8.14 -12.05 16.76
N SER A 83 7.03 -12.40 17.44
CA SER A 83 6.85 -13.69 18.11
C SER A 83 6.92 -14.89 17.14
N HIS A 84 6.72 -14.66 15.84
CA HIS A 84 6.84 -15.66 14.78
C HIS A 84 8.17 -15.58 14.02
N GLY A 85 9.15 -14.82 14.53
CA GLY A 85 10.45 -14.63 13.88
C GLY A 85 10.40 -13.73 12.64
N ALA A 86 9.34 -12.93 12.49
CA ALA A 86 9.10 -12.08 11.33
C ALA A 86 9.09 -10.59 11.70
N ALA A 87 9.17 -9.73 10.69
CA ALA A 87 8.92 -8.30 10.85
C ALA A 87 7.56 -7.92 10.25
N LEU A 88 7.02 -6.74 10.63
CA LEU A 88 5.92 -6.14 9.87
C LEU A 88 6.33 -6.02 8.40
N ALA A 89 5.46 -6.46 7.49
CA ALA A 89 5.71 -6.32 6.07
C ALA A 89 5.78 -4.83 5.70
N LYS A 90 6.78 -4.48 4.89
CA LYS A 90 6.85 -3.19 4.21
C LYS A 90 5.82 -3.15 3.08
N VAL A 91 5.41 -1.95 2.69
CA VAL A 91 4.46 -1.79 1.59
C VAL A 91 4.96 -2.40 0.28
N GLY A 92 6.25 -2.21 -0.03
CA GLY A 92 6.87 -2.83 -1.20
C GLY A 92 6.88 -4.37 -1.16
N GLN A 93 7.02 -4.97 0.04
CA GLN A 93 6.94 -6.41 0.21
C GLN A 93 5.52 -6.93 -0.04
N LEU A 94 4.51 -6.25 0.51
CA LEU A 94 3.10 -6.59 0.24
C LEU A 94 2.78 -6.48 -1.26
N TYR A 95 3.23 -5.41 -1.92
CA TYR A 95 3.02 -5.21 -3.35
C TYR A 95 3.73 -6.27 -4.19
N SER A 96 4.98 -6.62 -3.85
CA SER A 96 5.72 -7.71 -4.48
C SER A 96 4.97 -9.04 -4.33
N ALA A 97 4.50 -9.38 -3.13
CA ALA A 97 3.78 -10.63 -2.88
C ALA A 97 2.45 -10.68 -3.65
N TRP A 98 1.70 -9.58 -3.70
CA TRP A 98 0.50 -9.47 -4.53
C TRP A 98 0.82 -9.67 -6.02
N LYS A 99 1.85 -8.98 -6.52
CA LYS A 99 2.17 -8.95 -7.95
C LYS A 99 2.78 -10.26 -8.47
N PHE A 100 3.73 -10.82 -7.72
CA PHE A 100 4.57 -11.93 -8.18
C PHE A 100 4.20 -13.27 -7.54
N SER A 101 3.57 -13.25 -6.37
CA SER A 101 3.16 -14.47 -5.64
C SER A 101 1.64 -14.66 -5.61
N GLN A 102 0.88 -13.81 -6.31
CA GLN A 102 -0.60 -13.87 -6.36
C GLN A 102 -1.25 -13.82 -4.98
N LEU A 103 -0.67 -13.04 -4.05
CA LEU A 103 -1.26 -12.86 -2.72
C LEU A 103 -2.60 -12.12 -2.84
N ASP A 104 -3.69 -12.81 -2.51
CA ASP A 104 -5.04 -12.28 -2.51
C ASP A 104 -5.68 -12.43 -1.12
N ARG A 105 -6.13 -11.32 -0.54
CA ARG A 105 -6.77 -11.30 0.77
C ARG A 105 -7.69 -10.09 0.96
N CYS A 106 -8.88 -10.36 1.48
CA CYS A 106 -9.88 -9.33 1.81
C CYS A 106 -9.80 -8.79 3.24
N ASP A 107 -8.66 -8.91 3.90
CA ASP A 107 -8.49 -8.54 5.30
C ASP A 107 -7.49 -7.39 5.41
N GLY A 108 -7.93 -6.26 5.99
CA GLY A 108 -7.03 -5.16 6.34
C GLY A 108 -5.99 -5.60 7.37
N GLY A 109 -4.73 -5.31 7.10
CA GLY A 109 -3.63 -5.61 8.00
C GLY A 109 -2.64 -4.46 8.12
N TRP A 110 -2.12 -4.27 9.33
CA TRP A 110 -1.05 -3.33 9.63
C TRP A 110 0.23 -3.67 8.84
N LEU A 111 0.88 -2.63 8.33
CA LEU A 111 2.20 -2.66 7.68
C LEU A 111 3.21 -1.78 8.43
N ALA A 112 4.50 -1.93 8.11
CA ALA A 112 5.60 -1.27 8.82
C ALA A 112 5.56 0.27 8.79
N ASP A 113 4.91 0.88 7.79
CA ASP A 113 4.72 2.34 7.71
C ASP A 113 3.58 2.85 8.63
N GLY A 114 2.86 1.95 9.31
CA GLY A 114 1.68 2.27 10.10
C GLY A 114 0.41 2.47 9.28
N SER A 115 0.43 2.14 7.98
CA SER A 115 -0.78 2.05 7.19
C SER A 115 -1.48 0.71 7.37
N VAL A 116 -2.77 0.66 7.02
CA VAL A 116 -3.54 -0.58 6.94
C VAL A 116 -3.95 -0.82 5.51
N ARG A 117 -3.58 -1.99 4.97
CA ARG A 117 -3.77 -2.33 3.55
C ARG A 117 -4.22 -3.77 3.37
N TYR A 118 -4.66 -4.11 2.16
CA TYR A 118 -5.02 -5.47 1.76
C TYR A 118 -4.84 -5.66 0.25
N PRO A 119 -4.20 -6.77 -0.19
CA PRO A 119 -3.99 -7.06 -1.61
C PRO A 119 -5.13 -7.88 -2.21
N ILE A 120 -5.59 -7.56 -3.42
CA ILE A 120 -6.63 -8.31 -4.13
C ILE A 120 -6.20 -8.56 -5.57
N THR A 121 -6.15 -9.82 -5.97
CA THR A 121 -5.96 -10.21 -7.38
C THR A 121 -7.29 -10.42 -8.08
N THR A 122 -8.34 -10.84 -7.35
CA THR A 122 -9.69 -11.06 -7.88
C THR A 122 -10.68 -10.08 -7.25
N PRO A 123 -11.15 -9.06 -7.99
CA PRO A 123 -12.08 -8.04 -7.50
C PRO A 123 -13.37 -8.63 -6.92
N ARG A 124 -13.86 -8.07 -5.80
CA ARG A 124 -15.10 -8.50 -5.12
C ARG A 124 -15.85 -7.28 -4.61
N GLU A 125 -17.17 -7.27 -4.76
CA GLU A 125 -18.03 -6.15 -4.32
C GLU A 125 -17.82 -5.79 -2.84
N ARG A 126 -17.76 -6.81 -1.96
CA ARG A 126 -17.58 -6.62 -0.51
C ARG A 126 -16.12 -6.44 -0.08
N CYS A 127 -15.22 -6.17 -1.02
CA CYS A 127 -13.78 -6.13 -0.81
C CYS A 127 -13.13 -4.91 -1.47
N GLY A 128 -13.48 -3.73 -0.99
CA GLY A 128 -13.03 -2.45 -1.57
C GLY A 128 -13.92 -1.91 -2.68
N GLY A 129 -14.82 -2.71 -3.25
CA GLY A 129 -15.88 -2.25 -4.17
C GLY A 129 -15.39 -1.69 -5.51
N LEU A 130 -14.11 -1.93 -5.87
CA LEU A 130 -13.51 -1.49 -7.12
C LEU A 130 -13.41 -2.64 -8.12
N PRO A 131 -13.59 -2.37 -9.42
CA PRO A 131 -13.62 -3.41 -10.46
C PRO A 131 -12.24 -3.99 -10.80
N ASP A 132 -11.16 -3.34 -10.35
CA ASP A 132 -9.80 -3.72 -10.70
C ASP A 132 -9.06 -4.44 -9.55
N PRO A 133 -8.07 -5.30 -9.87
CA PRO A 133 -7.11 -5.80 -8.89
C PRO A 133 -6.25 -4.67 -8.30
N GLY A 134 -5.68 -4.89 -7.12
CA GLY A 134 -4.71 -3.96 -6.52
C GLY A 134 -4.48 -4.15 -5.04
N VAL A 135 -3.46 -3.45 -4.52
CA VAL A 135 -3.27 -3.26 -3.08
C VAL A 135 -4.09 -2.06 -2.63
N ARG A 136 -5.14 -2.32 -1.86
CA ARG A 136 -6.07 -1.32 -1.34
C ARG A 136 -5.59 -0.83 0.03
N SER A 137 -5.91 0.42 0.35
CA SER A 137 -5.46 1.08 1.58
C SER A 137 -6.63 1.72 2.31
N PHE A 138 -6.70 1.50 3.63
CA PHE A 138 -7.56 2.26 4.54
C PHE A 138 -6.85 3.52 5.08
N GLY A 139 -5.64 3.81 4.58
CA GLY A 139 -4.83 4.94 5.03
C GLY A 139 -4.06 4.64 6.31
N PHE A 140 -3.91 5.67 7.14
CA PHE A 140 -3.17 5.65 8.41
C PHE A 140 -4.14 5.85 9.58
N PRO A 141 -4.89 4.80 9.98
CA PRO A 141 -5.76 4.89 11.14
C PRO A 141 -4.96 5.13 12.43
N SER A 142 -5.64 5.56 13.49
CA SER A 142 -5.03 5.68 14.83
C SER A 142 -4.34 4.38 15.23
N LYS A 143 -3.11 4.47 15.72
CA LYS A 143 -2.28 3.31 16.05
C LYS A 143 -2.85 2.49 17.22
N GLU A 144 -3.78 3.08 17.96
CA GLU A 144 -4.50 2.51 19.09
C GLU A 144 -5.72 1.68 18.63
N MET A 145 -6.17 1.84 17.38
CA MET A 145 -7.32 1.12 16.82
C MET A 145 -7.07 -0.40 16.76
N ARG A 146 -7.95 -1.17 17.40
CA ARG A 146 -7.87 -2.63 17.52
C ARG A 146 -8.89 -3.32 16.64
N THR A 147 -8.70 -3.23 15.32
CA THR A 147 -9.69 -3.76 14.35
C THR A 147 -9.06 -4.63 13.28
N TYR A 148 -7.77 -4.48 13.03
CA TYR A 148 -7.10 -5.09 11.88
C TYR A 148 -6.16 -6.23 12.30
N GLY A 149 -5.91 -7.14 11.36
CA GLY A 149 -4.83 -8.12 11.50
C GLY A 149 -3.48 -7.49 11.18
N THR A 150 -2.51 -8.30 10.77
CA THR A 150 -1.21 -7.79 10.33
C THR A 150 -0.59 -8.64 9.23
N TYR A 151 0.14 -8.00 8.32
CA TYR A 151 0.98 -8.69 7.37
C TYR A 151 2.42 -8.71 7.89
N CYS A 152 3.01 -9.90 7.90
CA CYS A 152 4.38 -10.13 8.32
C CYS A 152 5.23 -10.57 7.14
N PHE A 153 6.54 -10.38 7.24
CA PHE A 153 7.52 -10.80 6.24
C PHE A 153 8.67 -11.55 6.91
N VAL A 154 9.02 -12.70 6.35
CA VAL A 154 10.19 -13.54 6.68
C VAL A 154 11.11 -13.68 5.49
#